data_AF-A0A8H5ZMI2-F1
#
_entry.id   AF-A0A8H5ZMI2-F1
#
_cell.length_a   1.000
_cell.length_b   1.000
_cell.length_c   1.000
_cell.angle_alpha   90.00
_cell.angle_beta   90.00
_cell.angle_gamma   90.00
#
_symmetry.space_group_name_H-M   'P 1'
#
loop_
_entity.id
_entity.type
_entity.pdbx_description
1 polymer ?
#
loop_
_entity_poly.entity_id
_entity_poly.type
_entity_poly.pdbx_seq_one_letter_code
_entity_poly.pdbx_strand_id
1 'polypeptide(L)'
;MADGIQASQRWTKNLWILFYKQAKITETILLRRLILASFAVFLVIVPLSYHHAIPIQRYRDYVTGDTVVELKTNNNPPQTQYFKFEPEWDWDAPNYASSLNGFKREPKPENVIVLTASDGGGHNSEIPNLLERVLENREEYCARHGYTSLWLNASRYDIGDFHRVRQLPQRSSKPLKCLTTDVGMGQNPRLSRSLLPLSQAEWIWLMDADMIIMTPSIPLISSILSPSAIEKGIMCSTMLLNGENPPTNIYTPTHYRVEDV
;
A
#
# COMPACT_ATOMS: atom_id res chain seq x y z
N MET A 1 46.54 -59.54 -56.27
CA MET A 1 46.14 -58.14 -56.51
C MET A 1 44.80 -57.76 -55.87
N ALA A 2 43.86 -58.68 -55.63
CA ALA A 2 42.55 -58.38 -55.04
C ALA A 2 42.60 -57.94 -53.55
N ASP A 3 43.47 -58.53 -52.73
CA ASP A 3 43.50 -58.24 -51.28
C ASP A 3 43.99 -56.83 -50.91
N GLY A 4 44.86 -56.24 -51.74
CA GLY A 4 45.36 -54.88 -51.53
C GLY A 4 44.30 -53.79 -51.75
N ILE A 5 43.36 -54.02 -52.66
CA ILE A 5 42.25 -53.09 -52.95
C ILE A 5 41.21 -53.13 -51.82
N GLN A 6 40.95 -54.31 -51.27
CA GLN A 6 40.00 -54.49 -50.16
C GLN A 6 40.53 -53.85 -48.86
N ALA A 7 41.84 -53.91 -48.62
CA ALA A 7 42.47 -53.22 -47.50
C ALA A 7 42.39 -51.69 -47.63
N SER A 8 42.69 -51.12 -48.81
CA SER A 8 42.65 -49.66 -48.99
C SER A 8 41.22 -49.09 -48.88
N GLN A 9 40.19 -49.82 -49.35
CA GLN A 9 38.80 -49.42 -49.18
C GLN A 9 38.33 -49.46 -47.71
N ARG A 10 38.89 -50.38 -46.91
CA ARG A 10 38.58 -50.48 -45.47
C ARG A 10 39.22 -49.32 -44.69
N TRP A 11 40.44 -48.95 -45.04
CA TRP A 11 41.16 -47.81 -44.46
C TRP A 11 40.48 -46.48 -44.77
N THR A 12 40.06 -46.26 -46.03
CA THR A 12 39.37 -45.03 -46.43
C THR A 12 38.00 -44.88 -45.77
N LYS A 13 37.22 -45.96 -45.64
CA LYS A 13 35.95 -45.94 -44.88
C LYS A 13 36.15 -45.60 -43.40
N ASN A 14 37.15 -46.20 -42.75
CA ASN A 14 37.43 -45.92 -41.34
C ASN A 14 37.91 -44.49 -41.12
N LEU A 15 38.73 -43.95 -42.03
CA LEU A 15 39.12 -42.54 -42.00
C LEU A 15 37.90 -41.63 -42.12
N TRP A 16 37.01 -41.91 -43.07
CA TRP A 16 35.81 -41.10 -43.32
C TRP A 16 34.87 -41.08 -42.11
N ILE A 17 34.70 -42.24 -41.44
CA ILE A 17 33.92 -42.34 -40.20
C ILE A 17 34.53 -41.49 -39.08
N LEU A 18 35.87 -41.50 -38.93
CA LEU A 18 36.56 -40.70 -37.93
C LEU A 18 36.41 -39.20 -38.20
N PHE A 19 36.58 -38.76 -39.45
CA PHE A 19 36.37 -37.36 -39.85
C PHE A 19 34.93 -36.91 -39.61
N TYR A 20 33.94 -37.72 -40.01
CA TYR A 20 32.52 -37.41 -39.78
C TYR A 20 32.19 -37.32 -38.28
N LYS A 21 32.73 -38.22 -37.47
CA LYS A 21 32.53 -38.21 -36.01
C LYS A 21 33.18 -36.98 -35.37
N GLN A 22 34.37 -36.59 -35.82
CA GLN A 22 35.05 -35.39 -35.33
C GLN A 22 34.30 -34.10 -35.72
N ALA A 23 33.81 -34.00 -36.97
CA ALA A 23 33.03 -32.87 -37.46
C ALA A 23 31.70 -32.69 -36.69
N LYS A 24 31.01 -33.80 -36.39
CA LYS A 24 29.76 -33.77 -35.62
C LYS A 24 29.98 -33.37 -34.16
N ILE A 25 31.12 -33.72 -33.58
CA ILE A 25 31.52 -33.31 -32.23
C ILE A 25 31.83 -31.81 -32.19
N THR A 26 32.56 -31.28 -33.17
CA THR A 26 32.85 -29.84 -33.23
C THR A 26 31.59 -29.01 -33.46
N GLU A 27 30.67 -29.46 -34.31
CA GLU A 27 29.39 -28.79 -34.57
C GLU A 27 28.51 -28.74 -33.30
N THR A 28 28.41 -29.84 -32.56
CA THR A 28 27.63 -29.88 -31.30
C THR A 28 28.24 -29.02 -30.19
N ILE A 29 29.57 -28.92 -30.11
CA ILE A 29 30.25 -28.01 -29.17
C ILE A 29 29.99 -26.54 -29.54
N LEU A 30 30.05 -26.21 -30.83
CA LEU A 30 29.80 -24.84 -31.33
C LEU A 30 28.36 -24.41 -31.06
N LEU A 31 27.38 -25.29 -31.33
CA LEU A 31 25.98 -25.03 -31.07
C LEU A 31 25.70 -24.80 -29.58
N ARG A 32 26.28 -25.63 -28.69
CA ARG A 32 26.16 -25.45 -27.23
C ARG A 32 26.73 -24.12 -26.75
N ARG A 33 27.88 -23.70 -27.30
CA ARG A 33 28.49 -22.40 -26.97
C ARG A 33 27.63 -21.24 -27.44
N LEU A 34 27.03 -21.33 -28.63
CA LEU A 34 26.13 -20.31 -29.15
C LEU A 34 24.85 -20.19 -28.32
N ILE A 35 24.26 -21.33 -27.91
CA ILE A 35 23.08 -21.34 -27.03
C ILE A 35 23.41 -20.74 -25.66
N LEU A 36 24.56 -21.08 -25.07
CA LEU A 36 25.00 -20.50 -23.80
C LEU A 36 25.26 -19.00 -23.92
N ALA A 37 25.89 -18.55 -25.02
CA ALA A 37 26.14 -17.14 -25.27
C ALA A 37 24.82 -16.37 -25.47
N SER A 38 23.86 -16.89 -26.23
CA SER A 38 22.56 -16.25 -26.42
C SER A 38 21.76 -16.19 -25.11
N PHE A 39 21.81 -17.25 -24.30
CA PHE A 39 21.17 -17.28 -22.98
C PHE A 39 21.80 -16.28 -22.01
N ALA A 40 23.13 -16.15 -22.01
CA ALA A 40 23.85 -15.16 -21.21
C ALA A 40 23.48 -13.72 -21.64
N VAL A 41 23.41 -13.46 -22.94
CA VAL A 41 22.97 -12.16 -23.46
C VAL A 41 21.52 -11.86 -23.05
N PHE A 42 20.61 -12.84 -23.15
CA PHE A 42 19.22 -12.70 -22.75
C PHE A 42 19.09 -12.39 -21.25
N LEU A 43 19.84 -13.10 -20.39
CA LEU A 43 19.87 -12.88 -18.94
C LEU A 43 20.43 -11.53 -18.53
N VAL A 44 21.20 -10.85 -19.38
CA VAL A 44 21.75 -9.52 -19.08
C VAL A 44 20.87 -8.42 -19.67
N ILE A 45 20.48 -8.55 -20.94
CA ILE A 45 19.72 -7.51 -21.65
C ILE A 45 18.30 -7.37 -21.10
N VAL A 46 17.61 -8.48 -20.80
CA VAL A 46 16.24 -8.42 -20.31
C VAL A 46 16.15 -7.71 -18.95
N PRO A 47 16.92 -8.06 -17.92
CA PRO A 47 16.85 -7.31 -16.66
C PRO A 47 17.25 -5.83 -16.80
N LEU A 48 18.21 -5.52 -17.67
CA LEU A 48 18.61 -4.13 -17.93
C LEU A 48 17.53 -3.32 -18.65
N SER A 49 16.82 -3.91 -19.63
CA SER A 49 15.72 -3.23 -20.32
C SER A 49 14.51 -3.01 -19.41
N TYR A 50 14.32 -3.89 -18.42
CA TYR A 50 13.28 -3.76 -17.39
C TYR A 50 13.78 -3.09 -16.10
N HIS A 51 15.02 -2.59 -16.03
CA HIS A 51 15.55 -1.96 -14.82
C HIS A 51 14.70 -0.74 -14.39
N HIS A 52 14.12 0.00 -15.33
CA HIS A 52 13.18 1.10 -15.01
C HIS A 52 11.78 0.62 -14.60
N ALA A 53 11.42 -0.63 -14.94
CA ALA A 53 10.14 -1.23 -14.57
C ALA A 53 10.19 -1.93 -13.20
N ILE A 54 11.38 -2.22 -12.67
CA ILE A 54 11.55 -2.75 -11.32
C ILE A 54 11.72 -1.54 -10.38
N PRO A 55 10.74 -1.23 -9.50
CA PRO A 55 10.82 -0.07 -8.62
C PRO A 55 11.74 -0.40 -7.45
N ILE A 56 13.04 -0.59 -7.69
CA ILE A 56 14.04 -0.94 -6.67
C ILE A 56 14.08 0.12 -5.56
N GLN A 57 13.86 1.39 -5.89
CA GLN A 57 13.71 2.47 -4.92
C GLN A 57 12.53 2.23 -3.98
N ARG A 58 11.37 1.82 -4.52
CA ARG A 58 10.22 1.40 -3.69
C ARG A 58 10.66 0.36 -2.69
N TYR A 59 11.34 -0.71 -3.10
CA TYR A 59 11.75 -1.79 -2.17
C TYR A 59 12.86 -1.39 -1.19
N ARG A 60 13.75 -0.46 -1.54
CA ARG A 60 14.81 0.04 -0.63
C ARG A 60 14.26 0.83 0.53
N ASP A 61 13.14 1.51 0.33
CA ASP A 61 12.54 2.37 1.36
C ASP A 61 11.75 1.58 2.41
N TYR A 62 11.48 0.28 2.18
CA TYR A 62 10.72 -0.57 3.11
C TYR A 62 11.56 -1.73 3.66
N VAL A 63 11.71 -1.79 4.99
CA VAL A 63 12.30 -2.93 5.68
C VAL A 63 11.38 -4.14 5.51
N THR A 64 11.89 -5.19 4.87
CA THR A 64 11.18 -6.46 4.62
C THR A 64 11.09 -7.28 5.91
N GLY A 65 10.02 -7.10 6.69
CA GLY A 65 9.81 -7.89 7.91
C GLY A 65 8.38 -7.95 8.42
N ASP A 66 7.41 -7.37 7.71
CA ASP A 66 6.08 -7.17 8.25
C ASP A 66 5.14 -8.34 7.89
N THR A 67 4.69 -9.07 8.91
CA THR A 67 3.66 -10.09 8.76
C THR A 67 2.29 -9.43 8.64
N VAL A 68 1.62 -9.61 7.51
CA VAL A 68 0.25 -9.14 7.28
C VAL A 68 -0.70 -9.98 8.15
N VAL A 69 -1.19 -9.39 9.23
CA VAL A 69 -2.27 -9.97 10.05
C VAL A 69 -3.59 -9.34 9.58
N GLU A 70 -4.60 -10.17 9.34
CA GLU A 70 -5.95 -9.70 9.01
C GLU A 70 -6.52 -8.93 10.22
N LEU A 71 -6.80 -7.63 10.04
CA LEU A 71 -7.42 -6.79 11.06
C LEU A 71 -8.91 -7.15 11.20
N LYS A 72 -9.32 -7.61 12.38
CA LYS A 72 -10.75 -7.78 12.73
C LYS A 72 -11.10 -6.89 13.90
N THR A 73 -12.14 -6.07 13.73
CA THR A 73 -12.69 -5.21 14.80
C THR A 73 -13.66 -6.01 15.67
N ASN A 74 -13.68 -5.74 16.98
CA ASN A 74 -14.54 -6.46 17.92
C ASN A 74 -15.86 -5.73 18.16
N ASN A 75 -16.75 -5.67 17.16
CA ASN A 75 -17.98 -4.84 17.13
C ASN A 75 -19.13 -5.20 18.09
N ASN A 76 -19.03 -6.29 18.84
CA ASN A 76 -20.16 -6.85 19.59
C ASN A 76 -20.21 -6.48 21.09
N PRO A 77 -19.13 -6.59 21.88
CA PRO A 77 -19.19 -6.31 23.32
C PRO A 77 -19.13 -4.81 23.60
N PRO A 78 -20.01 -4.26 24.49
CA PRO A 78 -19.91 -2.88 24.98
C PRO A 78 -18.57 -2.62 25.68
N GLN A 79 -17.99 -1.43 25.53
CA GLN A 79 -16.79 -1.06 26.31
C GLN A 79 -17.19 -0.87 27.78
N THR A 80 -16.40 -1.40 28.69
CA THR A 80 -16.68 -1.38 30.14
C THR A 80 -16.23 -0.10 30.85
N GLN A 81 -15.45 0.76 30.18
CA GLN A 81 -14.90 2.00 30.74
C GLN A 81 -15.21 3.20 29.84
N TYR A 82 -15.32 4.37 30.46
CA TYR A 82 -15.50 5.64 29.77
C TYR A 82 -14.24 5.99 28.96
N PHE A 83 -14.40 6.20 27.66
CA PHE A 83 -13.29 6.36 26.72
C PHE A 83 -12.31 7.51 27.04
N LYS A 84 -12.70 8.51 27.83
CA LYS A 84 -11.79 9.60 28.23
C LYS A 84 -10.82 9.19 29.34
N PHE A 85 -11.13 8.15 30.10
CA PHE A 85 -10.23 7.62 31.13
C PHE A 85 -9.18 6.68 30.55
N GLU A 86 -9.35 6.24 29.31
CA GLU A 86 -8.28 5.60 28.57
C GLU A 86 -7.13 6.60 28.39
N PRO A 87 -5.88 6.21 28.69
CA PRO A 87 -4.72 7.10 28.56
C PRO A 87 -4.65 7.69 27.14
N GLU A 88 -4.30 8.97 27.05
CA GLU A 88 -3.97 9.58 25.77
C GLU A 88 -2.70 8.91 25.21
N TRP A 89 -2.72 8.64 23.92
CA TRP A 89 -1.63 7.96 23.24
C TRP A 89 -0.42 8.88 23.12
N ASP A 90 0.74 8.34 23.44
CA ASP A 90 2.03 8.93 23.08
C ASP A 90 2.46 8.32 21.74
N TRP A 91 2.11 8.98 20.64
CA TRP A 91 2.61 8.60 19.33
C TRP A 91 4.01 9.17 19.18
N ASP A 92 5.03 8.34 19.35
CA ASP A 92 6.31 8.63 18.73
C ASP A 92 6.10 8.55 17.21
N ALA A 93 5.90 9.70 16.58
CA ALA A 93 5.92 9.78 15.13
C ALA A 93 7.26 9.19 14.68
N PRO A 94 7.27 8.20 13.77
CA PRO A 94 8.51 7.58 13.37
C PRO A 94 9.47 8.67 12.88
N ASN A 95 10.77 8.53 13.16
CA ASN A 95 11.79 9.54 12.84
C ASN A 95 11.78 10.00 11.37
N TYR A 96 11.24 9.16 10.47
CA TYR A 96 11.07 9.53 9.07
C TYR A 96 9.88 10.47 8.82
N ALA A 97 8.79 10.39 9.60
CA ALA A 97 7.59 11.20 9.44
C ALA A 97 7.83 12.69 9.75
N SER A 98 8.80 13.01 10.60
CA SER A 98 9.26 14.38 10.87
C SER A 98 10.33 14.87 9.89
N SER A 99 10.70 14.07 8.89
CA SER A 99 11.78 14.37 7.96
C SER A 99 11.26 14.49 6.51
N LEU A 100 11.98 15.27 5.70
CA LEU A 100 11.79 15.39 4.24
C LEU A 100 11.70 14.04 3.50
N ASN A 101 12.22 12.95 4.07
CA ASN A 101 12.16 11.61 3.48
C ASN A 101 10.81 10.91 3.72
N GLY A 102 10.09 11.25 4.78
CA GLY A 102 8.74 10.71 5.05
C GLY A 102 7.70 11.24 4.06
N PHE A 103 7.69 12.55 3.83
CA PHE A 103 6.79 13.19 2.85
C PHE A 103 7.10 12.87 1.39
N LYS A 104 8.32 12.38 1.09
CA LYS A 104 8.74 11.98 -0.27
C LYS A 104 8.44 10.52 -0.57
N ARG A 105 8.03 9.73 0.41
CA ARG A 105 7.74 8.31 0.21
C ARG A 105 6.29 8.15 -0.20
N GLU A 106 6.08 7.49 -1.32
CA GLU A 106 4.74 7.07 -1.72
C GLU A 106 4.26 5.98 -0.76
N PRO A 107 3.10 6.14 -0.07
CA PRO A 107 2.62 5.14 0.88
C PRO A 107 2.44 3.76 0.27
N LYS A 108 2.58 2.72 1.09
CA LYS A 108 2.14 1.38 0.70
C LYS A 108 0.62 1.26 0.77
N PRO A 109 -0.02 0.55 -0.18
CA PRO A 109 -1.44 0.24 -0.07
C PRO A 109 -1.83 -0.40 1.25
N GLU A 110 -1.07 -1.39 1.72
CA GLU A 110 -1.33 -2.10 2.98
C GLU A 110 -1.26 -1.20 4.23
N ASN A 111 -0.61 -0.03 4.12
CA ASN A 111 -0.49 0.97 5.19
C ASN A 111 -1.57 2.07 5.12
N VAL A 112 -2.51 1.97 4.18
CA VAL A 112 -3.66 2.88 4.05
C VAL A 112 -4.92 2.20 4.58
N ILE A 113 -5.55 2.85 5.56
CA ILE A 113 -6.76 2.36 6.21
C ILE A 113 -7.92 3.30 5.90
N VAL A 114 -9.01 2.75 5.36
CA VAL A 114 -10.29 3.46 5.23
C VAL A 114 -11.15 3.09 6.43
N LEU A 115 -11.44 4.08 7.28
CA LEU A 115 -12.12 3.87 8.54
C LEU A 115 -13.52 4.49 8.53
N THR A 116 -14.49 3.71 8.97
CA THR A 116 -15.86 4.15 9.21
C THR A 116 -16.30 3.87 10.62
N ALA A 117 -16.83 4.88 11.29
CA ALA A 117 -17.39 4.76 12.64
C ALA A 117 -18.87 5.12 12.56
N SER A 118 -19.74 4.15 12.80
CA SER A 118 -21.20 4.35 12.72
C SER A 118 -21.93 3.27 13.49
N ASP A 119 -23.07 3.62 14.08
CA ASP A 119 -24.01 2.67 14.67
C ASP A 119 -25.17 2.33 13.72
N GLY A 120 -25.16 2.87 12.50
CA GLY A 120 -26.25 2.71 11.52
C GLY A 120 -27.54 3.45 11.89
N GLY A 121 -27.53 4.23 12.97
CA GLY A 121 -28.68 4.99 13.47
C GLY A 121 -28.73 6.44 12.98
N GLY A 122 -29.63 7.24 13.58
CA GLY A 122 -29.79 8.66 13.27
C GLY A 122 -30.37 8.92 11.87
N HIS A 123 -30.04 10.06 11.25
CA HIS A 123 -30.51 10.39 9.89
C HIS A 123 -30.13 9.35 8.83
N ASN A 124 -29.05 8.58 9.08
CA ASN A 124 -28.61 7.50 8.20
C ASN A 124 -29.56 6.29 8.20
N SER A 125 -30.41 6.15 9.23
CA SER A 125 -31.41 5.08 9.31
C SER A 125 -32.66 5.34 8.47
N GLU A 126 -32.82 6.55 7.93
CA GLU A 126 -33.91 6.90 7.00
C GLU A 126 -33.75 6.22 5.64
N ILE A 127 -32.51 5.85 5.28
CA ILE A 127 -32.20 5.11 4.05
C ILE A 127 -32.02 3.62 4.41
N PRO A 128 -32.90 2.74 3.91
CA PRO A 128 -32.80 1.31 4.17
C PRO A 128 -31.44 0.74 3.74
N ASN A 129 -30.82 -0.03 4.64
CA ASN A 129 -29.55 -0.73 4.42
C ASN A 129 -28.39 0.19 4.00
N LEU A 130 -28.43 1.48 4.34
CA LEU A 130 -27.36 2.42 3.96
C LEU A 130 -26.00 1.96 4.47
N LEU A 131 -25.92 1.59 5.76
CA LEU A 131 -24.66 1.16 6.36
C LEU A 131 -24.08 -0.05 5.62
N GLU A 132 -24.87 -1.08 5.37
CA GLU A 132 -24.43 -2.28 4.62
C GLU A 132 -23.88 -1.91 3.25
N ARG A 133 -24.63 -1.13 2.46
CA ARG A 133 -24.21 -0.69 1.12
C ARG A 133 -22.92 0.13 1.14
N VAL A 134 -22.74 0.91 2.19
CA VAL A 134 -21.57 1.76 2.38
C VAL A 134 -20.35 0.96 2.81
N LEU A 135 -20.54 -0.11 3.60
CA LEU A 135 -19.48 -1.05 3.95
C LEU A 135 -19.04 -1.85 2.73
N GLU A 136 -20.00 -2.36 1.94
CA GLU A 136 -19.73 -3.03 0.66
C GLU A 136 -18.93 -2.11 -0.29
N ASN A 137 -19.36 -0.85 -0.45
CA ASN A 137 -18.68 0.12 -1.30
C ASN A 137 -17.21 0.34 -0.88
N ARG A 138 -16.92 0.37 0.43
CA ARG A 138 -15.56 0.54 0.95
C ARG A 138 -14.74 -0.71 0.80
N GLU A 139 -15.32 -1.87 1.07
CA GLU A 139 -14.65 -3.16 0.92
C GLU A 139 -14.24 -3.39 -0.53
N GLU A 140 -15.14 -3.16 -1.50
CA GLU A 140 -14.83 -3.25 -2.92
C GLU A 140 -13.72 -2.30 -3.36
N TYR A 141 -13.76 -1.06 -2.88
CA TYR A 141 -12.73 -0.06 -3.17
C TYR A 141 -11.38 -0.46 -2.58
N CYS A 142 -11.36 -0.86 -1.31
CA CYS A 142 -10.13 -1.24 -0.61
C CYS A 142 -9.52 -2.50 -1.21
N ALA A 143 -10.33 -3.52 -1.49
CA ALA A 143 -9.89 -4.76 -2.13
C ALA A 143 -9.27 -4.50 -3.51
N ARG A 144 -9.81 -3.55 -4.28
CA ARG A 144 -9.27 -3.19 -5.60
C ARG A 144 -7.88 -2.56 -5.51
N HIS A 145 -7.65 -1.71 -4.53
CA HIS A 145 -6.42 -0.92 -4.42
C HIS A 145 -5.40 -1.48 -3.44
N GLY A 146 -5.74 -2.55 -2.72
CA GLY A 146 -4.89 -3.16 -1.69
C GLY A 146 -4.88 -2.39 -0.37
N TYR A 147 -5.94 -1.64 -0.08
CA TYR A 147 -6.13 -0.92 1.19
C TYR A 147 -6.85 -1.78 2.21
N THR A 148 -6.86 -1.34 3.46
CA THR A 148 -7.64 -2.00 4.51
C THR A 148 -8.93 -1.23 4.80
N SER A 149 -10.09 -1.88 4.67
CA SER A 149 -11.38 -1.33 5.11
C SER A 149 -11.65 -1.71 6.56
N LEU A 150 -11.98 -0.74 7.41
CA LEU A 150 -12.36 -0.96 8.81
C LEU A 150 -13.68 -0.27 9.13
N TRP A 151 -14.52 -0.99 9.90
CA TRP A 151 -15.75 -0.46 10.47
C TRP A 151 -15.79 -0.67 11.98
N LEU A 152 -16.20 0.40 12.67
CA LEU A 152 -16.40 0.45 14.11
C LEU A 152 -17.87 0.76 14.42
N ASN A 153 -18.47 -0.06 15.27
CA ASN A 153 -19.78 0.23 15.83
C ASN A 153 -19.67 1.34 16.88
N ALA A 154 -20.17 2.53 16.55
CA ALA A 154 -20.12 3.69 17.44
C ALA A 154 -20.92 3.51 18.73
N SER A 155 -21.97 2.68 18.72
CA SER A 155 -22.86 2.46 19.86
C SER A 155 -22.23 1.69 21.02
N ARG A 156 -21.10 1.02 20.78
CA ARG A 156 -20.35 0.30 21.83
C ARG A 156 -19.66 1.23 22.82
N TYR A 157 -19.31 2.44 22.39
CA TYR A 157 -18.50 3.35 23.19
C TYR A 157 -19.39 4.20 24.08
N ASP A 158 -19.15 4.14 25.39
CA ASP A 158 -19.73 5.11 26.31
C ASP A 158 -19.04 6.45 26.12
N ILE A 159 -19.69 7.37 25.40
CA ILE A 159 -19.18 8.71 25.14
C ILE A 159 -19.73 9.77 26.11
N GLY A 160 -20.49 9.37 27.14
CA GLY A 160 -21.14 10.28 28.08
C GLY A 160 -22.23 11.15 27.43
N ASP A 161 -22.48 12.35 27.97
CA ASP A 161 -23.54 13.28 27.50
C ASP A 161 -23.27 13.96 26.14
N PHE A 162 -22.20 13.57 25.43
CA PHE A 162 -21.88 14.16 24.13
C PHE A 162 -22.76 13.51 23.04
N HIS A 163 -23.34 14.33 22.15
CA HIS A 163 -24.03 13.80 20.97
C HIS A 163 -23.05 12.96 20.13
N ARG A 164 -23.43 11.72 19.81
CA ARG A 164 -22.64 10.71 19.07
C ARG A 164 -22.04 11.19 17.74
N VAL A 165 -22.53 12.32 17.20
CA VAL A 165 -22.10 12.85 15.90
C VAL A 165 -21.78 14.36 15.92
N ARG A 166 -22.15 15.13 16.96
CA ARG A 166 -21.95 16.60 16.97
C ARG A 166 -20.96 17.03 18.05
N GLN A 167 -19.96 17.78 17.59
CA GLN A 167 -18.75 18.27 18.28
C GLN A 167 -17.60 17.27 18.37
N LEU A 168 -16.90 17.12 17.23
CA LEU A 168 -15.45 17.04 17.22
C LEU A 168 -14.90 18.41 17.66
N PRO A 169 -14.31 18.60 18.85
CA PRO A 169 -13.26 19.60 18.94
C PRO A 169 -12.17 19.17 17.95
N GLN A 170 -11.67 20.08 17.13
CA GLN A 170 -10.64 19.89 16.09
C GLN A 170 -9.33 19.22 16.58
N ARG A 171 -9.26 18.87 17.87
CA ARG A 171 -8.12 18.27 18.55
C ARG A 171 -8.39 16.87 19.11
N SER A 172 -9.60 16.32 19.01
CA SER A 172 -9.90 15.01 19.58
C SER A 172 -9.89 13.92 18.52
N SER A 173 -8.89 13.06 18.59
CA SER A 173 -8.72 11.80 17.87
C SER A 173 -9.78 10.75 18.24
N LYS A 174 -11.07 11.12 18.32
CA LYS A 174 -12.19 10.29 18.80
C LYS A 174 -12.34 8.96 18.03
N PRO A 175 -12.45 8.95 16.68
CA PRO A 175 -12.56 7.69 15.94
C PRO A 175 -11.29 6.84 16.02
N LEU A 176 -10.11 7.48 16.12
CA LEU A 176 -8.85 6.79 16.36
C LEU A 176 -8.81 6.14 17.76
N LYS A 177 -9.33 6.81 18.80
CA LYS A 177 -9.35 6.28 20.16
C LYS A 177 -10.27 5.06 20.26
N CYS A 178 -11.43 5.11 19.63
CA CYS A 178 -12.35 3.98 19.47
C CYS A 178 -11.68 2.76 18.79
N LEU A 179 -10.97 3.00 17.69
CA LEU A 179 -10.26 1.96 16.94
C LEU A 179 -9.29 1.18 17.84
N THR A 180 -8.55 1.87 18.72
CA THR A 180 -7.52 1.23 19.56
C THR A 180 -8.10 0.23 20.57
N THR A 181 -9.21 0.56 21.22
CA THR A 181 -9.89 -0.36 22.15
C THR A 181 -10.42 -1.62 21.49
N ASP A 182 -10.80 -1.54 20.22
CA ASP A 182 -11.37 -2.65 19.46
C ASP A 182 -10.35 -3.66 18.98
N VAL A 183 -9.18 -3.16 18.57
CA VAL A 183 -8.15 -4.00 17.99
C VAL A 183 -7.24 -4.58 19.09
N GLY A 184 -7.49 -4.24 20.36
CA GLY A 184 -6.76 -4.75 21.52
C GLY A 184 -5.50 -3.98 21.87
N MET A 185 -5.41 -2.71 21.48
CA MET A 185 -4.23 -1.85 21.64
C MET A 185 -3.99 -1.34 23.09
N GLY A 186 -4.80 -1.76 24.07
CA GLY A 186 -4.67 -1.31 25.46
C GLY A 186 -3.56 -2.06 26.22
N GLN A 187 -2.43 -1.39 26.47
CA GLN A 187 -1.36 -1.60 27.49
C GLN A 187 -0.92 -3.02 27.94
N ASN A 188 -1.45 -4.10 27.38
CA ASN A 188 -1.19 -5.46 27.83
C ASN A 188 -0.26 -6.16 26.81
N PRO A 189 1.06 -6.19 27.05
CA PRO A 189 2.06 -6.60 26.05
C PRO A 189 1.95 -8.06 25.59
N ARG A 190 1.08 -8.87 26.21
CA ARG A 190 0.81 -10.27 25.82
C ARG A 190 -0.20 -10.42 24.68
N LEU A 191 -1.00 -9.40 24.36
CA LEU A 191 -1.95 -9.38 23.23
C LEU A 191 -1.39 -8.68 21.98
N SER A 192 -0.14 -8.23 22.04
CA SER A 192 0.53 -7.36 21.05
C SER A 192 0.68 -7.92 19.64
N ARG A 193 0.38 -9.20 19.41
CA ARG A 193 0.64 -9.87 18.12
C ARG A 193 -0.44 -9.65 17.06
N SER A 194 -1.65 -9.22 17.45
CA SER A 194 -2.75 -8.88 16.52
C SER A 194 -2.80 -7.38 16.15
N LEU A 195 -1.86 -6.57 16.67
CA LEU A 195 -1.86 -5.10 16.59
C LEU A 195 -1.01 -4.50 15.48
N LEU A 196 -0.18 -5.34 14.84
CA LEU A 196 0.80 -4.94 13.83
C LEU A 196 0.25 -4.03 12.72
N PRO A 197 -0.96 -4.23 12.18
CA PRO A 197 -1.35 -3.50 10.98
C PRO A 197 -1.73 -2.04 11.23
N LEU A 198 -2.20 -1.70 12.44
CA LEU A 198 -2.49 -0.30 12.81
C LEU A 198 -1.25 0.46 13.28
N SER A 199 -0.28 -0.22 13.87
CA SER A 199 1.05 0.37 14.12
C SER A 199 1.84 0.60 12.83
N GLN A 200 1.46 -0.07 11.73
CA GLN A 200 2.03 0.08 10.39
C GLN A 200 1.23 1.05 9.51
N ALA A 201 0.05 1.48 9.95
CA ALA A 201 -0.77 2.43 9.21
C ALA A 201 -0.04 3.77 9.11
N GLU A 202 0.22 4.21 7.87
CA GLU A 202 0.77 5.53 7.58
C GLU A 202 -0.35 6.56 7.40
N TRP A 203 -1.49 6.11 6.86
CA TRP A 203 -2.63 6.98 6.57
C TRP A 203 -3.94 6.34 6.99
N ILE A 204 -4.78 7.13 7.68
CA ILE A 204 -6.14 6.77 8.02
C ILE A 204 -7.09 7.75 7.35
N TRP A 205 -7.90 7.26 6.42
CA TRP A 205 -8.98 8.04 5.82
C TRP A 205 -10.27 7.81 6.59
N LEU A 206 -10.65 8.80 7.40
CA LEU A 206 -11.94 8.83 8.08
C LEU A 206 -13.04 9.18 7.07
N MET A 207 -14.02 8.31 6.94
CA MET A 207 -15.12 8.47 6.00
C MET A 207 -16.45 8.22 6.71
N ASP A 208 -17.31 9.23 6.75
CA ASP A 208 -18.64 9.15 7.36
C ASP A 208 -19.54 8.16 6.62
N ALA A 209 -20.52 7.57 7.32
CA ALA A 209 -21.37 6.52 6.77
C ALA A 209 -22.33 6.98 5.66
N ASP A 210 -22.47 8.28 5.43
CA ASP A 210 -23.24 8.88 4.33
C ASP A 210 -22.34 9.31 3.14
N MET A 211 -21.03 9.09 3.21
CA MET A 211 -20.12 9.27 2.08
C MET A 211 -20.03 8.00 1.23
N ILE A 212 -20.11 8.16 -0.10
CA ILE A 212 -19.98 7.07 -1.07
C ILE A 212 -18.84 7.32 -2.07
N ILE A 213 -18.08 6.28 -2.38
CA ILE A 213 -17.04 6.33 -3.40
C ILE A 213 -17.68 6.11 -4.76
N MET A 214 -17.75 7.17 -5.56
CA MET A 214 -18.35 7.14 -6.89
C MET A 214 -17.37 6.78 -8.02
N THR A 215 -16.07 6.94 -7.79
CA THR A 215 -15.02 6.68 -8.78
C THR A 215 -14.07 5.59 -8.29
N PRO A 216 -14.51 4.33 -8.24
CA PRO A 216 -13.75 3.25 -7.60
C PRO A 216 -12.46 2.90 -8.34
N SER A 217 -12.28 3.34 -9.58
CA SER A 217 -11.04 3.12 -10.35
C SER A 217 -9.87 4.03 -9.93
N ILE A 218 -10.12 5.13 -9.22
CA ILE A 218 -9.08 6.11 -8.90
C ILE A 218 -8.44 5.74 -7.55
N PRO A 219 -7.12 5.46 -7.48
CA PRO A 219 -6.43 5.12 -6.23
C PRO A 219 -6.15 6.38 -5.39
N LEU A 220 -6.37 6.31 -4.08
CA LEU A 220 -6.03 7.39 -3.12
C LEU A 220 -4.56 7.78 -3.18
N ILE A 221 -3.68 6.79 -3.25
CA ILE A 221 -2.24 7.02 -3.20
C ILE A 221 -1.82 7.91 -4.38
N SER A 222 -2.10 7.50 -5.61
CA SER A 222 -1.71 8.27 -6.79
C SER A 222 -2.43 9.61 -6.93
N SER A 223 -3.64 9.76 -6.35
CA SER A 223 -4.48 10.94 -6.56
C SER A 223 -4.35 11.99 -5.46
N ILE A 224 -4.02 11.61 -4.24
CA ILE A 224 -4.01 12.50 -3.07
C ILE A 224 -2.75 12.31 -2.23
N LEU A 225 -2.38 11.07 -1.88
CA LEU A 225 -1.36 10.82 -0.84
C LEU A 225 0.08 10.79 -1.35
N SER A 226 0.29 10.61 -2.66
CA SER A 226 1.64 10.60 -3.24
C SER A 226 2.25 12.00 -3.16
N PRO A 227 3.58 12.12 -3.00
CA PRO A 227 4.25 13.42 -2.96
C PRO A 227 3.90 14.30 -4.16
N SER A 228 3.81 13.69 -5.35
CA SER A 228 3.45 14.39 -6.59
C SER A 228 1.99 14.86 -6.63
N ALA A 229 1.09 14.17 -5.96
CA ALA A 229 -0.31 14.56 -5.85
C ALA A 229 -0.48 15.70 -4.85
N ILE A 230 0.20 15.62 -3.70
CA ILE A 230 0.25 16.67 -2.69
C ILE A 230 0.81 17.95 -3.30
N GLU A 231 1.96 17.87 -3.99
CA GLU A 231 2.58 19.04 -4.66
C GLU A 231 1.63 19.73 -5.66
N LYS A 232 0.83 18.96 -6.40
CA LYS A 232 -0.18 19.50 -7.32
C LYS A 232 -1.39 20.09 -6.59
N GLY A 233 -1.73 19.57 -5.41
CA GLY A 233 -2.88 19.99 -4.61
C GLY A 233 -2.62 21.24 -3.76
N ILE A 234 -1.36 21.53 -3.44
CA ILE A 234 -1.00 22.70 -2.64
C ILE A 234 -1.23 23.98 -3.45
N MET A 235 -2.16 24.79 -2.98
CA MET A 235 -2.47 26.09 -3.57
C MET A 235 -1.38 27.11 -3.24
N CYS A 236 -0.66 27.58 -4.25
CA CYS A 236 0.33 28.65 -4.12
C CYS A 236 -0.18 29.95 -4.75
N SER A 237 0.09 31.09 -4.10
CA SER A 237 -0.35 32.42 -4.57
C SER A 237 -1.87 32.56 -4.76
N THR A 238 -2.66 31.78 -4.01
CA THR A 238 -4.13 31.77 -4.11
C THR A 238 -4.74 32.57 -2.98
N MET A 239 -5.72 33.44 -3.27
CA MET A 239 -6.41 34.23 -2.25
C MET A 239 -7.29 33.35 -1.37
N LEU A 240 -7.16 33.47 -0.05
CA LEU A 240 -8.02 32.78 0.90
C LEU A 240 -9.42 33.38 0.89
N LEU A 241 -10.43 32.55 0.69
CA LEU A 241 -11.83 32.97 0.70
C LEU A 241 -12.39 32.79 2.11
N ASN A 242 -12.96 33.84 2.70
CA ASN A 242 -13.67 33.79 3.99
C ASN A 242 -15.20 33.79 3.83
N GLY A 243 -15.70 33.76 2.59
CA GLY A 243 -17.15 33.79 2.31
C GLY A 243 -17.82 35.14 2.59
N GLU A 244 -17.06 36.17 2.94
CA GLU A 244 -17.55 37.52 3.24
C GLU A 244 -17.02 38.54 2.21
N ASN A 245 -17.76 39.63 2.04
CA ASN A 245 -17.31 40.80 1.28
C ASN A 245 -16.88 41.90 2.26
N PRO A 246 -15.72 42.56 2.07
CA PRO A 246 -14.75 42.43 0.97
C PRO A 246 -13.83 41.20 1.11
N PRO A 247 -13.16 40.77 0.02
CA PRO A 247 -12.22 39.66 0.06
C PRO A 247 -11.09 39.90 1.07
N THR A 248 -10.54 38.80 1.61
CA THR A 248 -9.53 38.84 2.67
C THR A 248 -8.26 39.58 2.26
N ASN A 249 -7.92 39.61 0.96
CA ASN A 249 -6.61 40.00 0.43
C ASN A 249 -5.43 39.25 1.08
N ILE A 250 -5.68 38.11 1.71
CA ILE A 250 -4.67 37.21 2.25
C ILE A 250 -4.44 36.12 1.22
N TYR A 251 -3.18 35.89 0.85
CA TYR A 251 -2.79 34.91 -0.15
C TYR A 251 -1.99 33.79 0.49
N THR A 252 -2.11 32.58 -0.07
CA THR A 252 -1.19 31.50 0.27
C THR A 252 0.24 31.86 -0.19
N PRO A 253 1.27 31.31 0.48
CA PRO A 253 2.66 31.54 0.08
C PRO A 253 2.91 31.23 -1.40
N THR A 254 3.91 31.91 -1.98
CA THR A 254 4.31 31.67 -3.37
C THR A 254 5.04 30.35 -3.56
N HIS A 255 5.64 29.83 -2.48
CA HIS A 255 6.37 28.59 -2.42
C HIS A 255 6.02 27.91 -1.10
N TYR A 256 5.81 26.60 -1.12
CA TYR A 256 5.69 25.81 0.10
C TYR A 256 7.05 25.20 0.45
N ARG A 257 7.33 25.04 1.74
CA ARG A 257 8.41 24.18 2.20
C ARG A 257 7.77 22.86 2.58
N VAL A 258 8.42 21.75 2.24
CA VAL A 258 7.95 20.40 2.64
C VAL A 258 7.84 20.27 4.17
N GLU A 259 8.58 21.11 4.90
CA GLU A 259 8.55 21.24 6.37
C GLU A 259 7.24 21.82 6.92
N ASP A 260 6.52 22.60 6.09
CA ASP A 260 5.34 23.37 6.48
C ASP A 260 4.02 22.61 6.20
N VAL A 261 4.11 21.39 5.65
CA VAL A 261 3.00 20.48 5.28
C VAL A 261 3.00 19.30 6.23
#